data_AF-A0A969I1Y4-F1
#
_entry.id   AF-A0A969I1Y4-F1
#
_cell.length_a   1.000
_cell.length_b   1.000
_cell.length_c   1.000
_cell.angle_alpha   90.00
_cell.angle_beta   90.00
_cell.angle_gamma   90.00
#
_symmetry.space_group_name_H-M   'P 1'
#
loop_
_entity.id
_entity.type
_entity.pdbx_description
1 polymer ?
#
loop_
_entity_poly.entity_id
_entity_poly.type
_entity_poly.pdbx_seq_one_letter_code
_entity_poly.pdbx_strand_id
1 'polypeptide(L)'
;MLNRLEAQAPDALLALIRLHAADPREDKIDLGVGVYRTDAGATPVFAAIKAAEQQLVDTQDSKSYLGPEGDTGFVNALMPYIFGADPTMGGRIAGMQTPGGTGAVRLALALAQKA
;
A
#
# COMPACT_ATOMS: atom_id res chain seq x y z
N MET A 1 -21.67 -4.90 -27.37
CA MET A 1 -21.63 -4.77 -25.89
C MET A 1 -20.75 -3.60 -25.48
N LEU A 2 -19.55 -3.45 -26.05
CA LEU A 2 -18.61 -2.37 -25.70
C LEU A 2 -18.98 -0.98 -26.28
N ASN A 3 -19.91 -0.92 -27.24
CA ASN A 3 -20.31 0.28 -27.99
C ASN A 3 -21.13 1.31 -27.18
N ARG A 4 -21.40 1.03 -25.89
CA ARG A 4 -22.11 1.93 -24.96
C ARG A 4 -21.27 2.32 -23.75
N LEU A 5 -19.97 2.00 -23.78
CA LEU A 5 -19.07 2.40 -22.70
C LEU A 5 -18.70 3.87 -22.89
N GLU A 6 -18.99 4.68 -21.88
CA GLU A 6 -18.55 6.06 -21.82
C GLU A 6 -17.07 6.10 -21.43
N ALA A 7 -16.30 6.93 -22.13
CA ALA A 7 -14.91 7.15 -21.77
C ALA A 7 -14.84 7.84 -20.41
N GLN A 8 -14.13 7.23 -19.47
CA GLN A 8 -13.86 7.86 -18.19
C GLN A 8 -12.85 8.99 -18.37
N ALA A 9 -13.04 10.06 -17.58
CA ALA A 9 -12.07 11.14 -17.54
C ALA A 9 -10.69 10.58 -17.12
N PRO A 10 -9.60 11.02 -17.76
CA PRO A 10 -8.26 10.62 -17.35
C PRO A 10 -8.00 11.04 -15.91
N ASP A 11 -7.33 10.18 -15.15
CA ASP A 11 -6.85 10.51 -13.82
C ASP A 11 -5.86 11.69 -13.89
N ALA A 12 -6.12 12.73 -13.10
CA ALA A 12 -5.35 13.97 -13.13
C ALA A 12 -3.88 13.77 -12.71
N LEU A 13 -3.62 12.84 -11.78
CA LEU A 13 -2.26 12.51 -11.35
C LEU A 13 -1.52 11.76 -12.48
N LEU A 14 -2.17 10.80 -13.13
CA LEU A 14 -1.58 10.11 -14.28
C LEU A 14 -1.28 11.07 -15.45
N ALA A 15 -2.15 12.04 -15.69
CA ALA A 15 -1.90 13.10 -16.66
C ALA A 15 -0.66 13.92 -16.29
N LEU A 16 -0.51 14.31 -15.02
CA LEU A 16 0.64 15.06 -14.53
C LEU A 16 1.95 14.26 -14.66
N ILE A 17 1.94 12.96 -14.34
CA ILE A 17 3.11 12.08 -14.52
C ILE A 17 3.56 12.07 -15.98
N ARG A 18 2.62 12.00 -16.93
CA ARG A 18 2.95 12.03 -18.36
C ARG A 18 3.53 13.36 -18.80
N LEU A 19 2.95 14.48 -18.35
CA LEU A 19 3.46 15.81 -18.66
C LEU A 19 4.87 16.01 -18.10
N HIS A 20 5.12 15.60 -16.85
CA HIS A 20 6.44 15.65 -16.24
C HIS A 20 7.44 14.77 -17.01
N ALA A 21 7.06 13.54 -17.41
CA ALA A 21 7.94 12.65 -18.16
C ALA A 21 8.31 13.20 -19.55
N ALA A 22 7.37 13.85 -20.24
CA ALA A 22 7.58 14.40 -21.58
C ALA A 22 8.37 15.73 -21.60
N ASP A 23 8.54 16.38 -20.46
CA ASP A 23 9.28 17.64 -20.35
C ASP A 23 10.80 17.42 -20.53
N PRO A 24 11.45 18.03 -21.53
CA PRO A 24 12.87 17.78 -21.81
C PRO A 24 13.83 18.51 -20.87
N ARG A 25 13.35 19.40 -20.00
CA ARG A 25 14.20 20.18 -19.09
C ARG A 25 14.91 19.26 -18.09
N GLU A 26 16.23 19.42 -17.97
CA GLU A 26 17.07 18.61 -17.06
C GLU A 26 16.90 19.02 -15.59
N ASP A 27 16.48 20.26 -15.33
CA ASP A 27 16.30 20.86 -14.00
C ASP A 27 14.84 20.80 -13.50
N LYS A 28 13.97 20.02 -14.17
CA LYS A 28 12.58 19.85 -13.75
C LYS A 28 12.47 19.11 -12.42
N ILE A 29 11.45 19.47 -11.64
CA ILE A 29 11.19 18.90 -10.32
C ILE A 29 9.81 18.23 -10.33
N ASP A 30 9.76 16.96 -9.88
CA ASP A 30 8.52 16.22 -9.69
C ASP A 30 8.03 16.34 -8.24
N LEU A 31 6.97 17.13 -8.05
CA LEU A 31 6.25 17.24 -6.78
C LEU A 31 4.82 16.66 -6.87
N GLY A 32 4.54 15.86 -7.91
CA GLY A 32 3.19 15.36 -8.16
C GLY A 32 2.87 14.10 -7.36
N VAL A 33 3.70 13.06 -7.50
CA VAL A 33 3.46 11.78 -6.84
C VAL A 33 3.96 11.82 -5.39
N GLY A 34 3.08 11.53 -4.44
CA GLY A 34 3.38 11.46 -3.01
C GLY A 34 4.17 10.21 -2.62
N VAL A 35 5.41 10.08 -3.10
CA VAL A 35 6.37 9.03 -2.71
C VAL A 35 7.60 9.64 -2.08
N TYR A 36 8.15 8.96 -1.08
CA TYR A 36 9.44 9.34 -0.52
C TYR A 36 10.53 9.19 -1.59
N ARG A 37 11.35 10.23 -1.74
CA ARG A 37 12.51 10.24 -2.63
C ARG A 37 13.74 10.66 -1.87
N THR A 38 14.89 10.13 -2.28
CA THR A 38 16.20 10.59 -1.80
C THR A 38 16.56 11.93 -2.44
N ASP A 39 17.64 12.54 -1.96
CA ASP A 39 18.18 13.78 -2.54
C ASP A 39 18.58 13.64 -4.03
N ALA A 40 18.82 12.41 -4.48
CA ALA A 40 19.08 12.08 -5.90
C ALA A 40 17.80 11.81 -6.71
N GLY A 41 16.61 12.01 -6.12
CA GLY A 41 15.31 11.80 -6.77
C GLY A 41 14.88 10.34 -6.90
N ALA A 42 15.61 9.38 -6.30
CA ALA A 42 15.29 7.96 -6.38
C ALA A 42 14.26 7.55 -5.30
N THR A 43 13.43 6.54 -5.60
CA THR A 43 12.56 5.89 -4.60
C THR A 43 13.32 4.71 -3.98
N PRO A 44 13.85 4.83 -2.75
CA PRO A 44 14.74 3.81 -2.20
C PRO A 44 13.97 2.59 -1.68
N VAL A 45 14.61 1.43 -1.74
CA VAL A 45 14.21 0.27 -0.93
C VAL A 45 15.13 0.24 0.29
N PHE A 46 14.56 0.31 1.49
CA PHE A 46 15.34 0.36 2.73
C PHE A 46 16.14 -0.94 2.95
N ALA A 47 17.31 -0.83 3.59
CA ALA A 47 18.18 -1.98 3.86
C ALA A 47 17.47 -3.09 4.65
N ALA A 48 16.62 -2.72 5.63
CA ALA A 48 15.80 -3.67 6.39
C ALA A 48 14.82 -4.44 5.49
N ILE A 49 14.25 -3.79 4.47
CA ILE A 49 13.36 -4.43 3.50
C ILE A 49 14.15 -5.40 2.62
N LYS A 50 15.34 -5.01 2.14
CA LYS A 50 16.22 -5.91 1.37
C LYS A 50 16.62 -7.16 2.15
N ALA A 51 16.92 -7.01 3.44
CA ALA A 51 17.21 -8.15 4.31
C ALA A 51 16.00 -9.09 4.47
N ALA A 52 14.80 -8.52 4.70
CA ALA A 52 13.57 -9.30 4.82
C ALA A 52 13.19 -10.02 3.51
N GLU A 53 13.38 -9.38 2.35
CA GLU A 53 13.20 -10.00 1.03
C GLU A 53 14.09 -11.24 0.88
N GLN A 54 15.38 -11.13 1.21
CA GLN A 54 16.32 -12.25 1.11
C GLN A 54 15.94 -13.39 2.05
N GLN A 55 15.57 -13.07 3.30
CA GLN A 55 15.11 -14.08 4.25
C GLN A 55 13.91 -14.86 3.70
N LEU A 56 12.93 -14.18 3.09
CA LEU A 56 11.79 -14.86 2.49
C LEU A 56 12.20 -15.76 1.31
N VAL A 57 13.15 -15.34 0.48
CA VAL A 57 13.70 -16.17 -0.62
C VAL A 57 14.32 -17.45 -0.07
N ASP A 58 15.06 -17.35 1.03
CA ASP A 58 15.81 -18.48 1.58
C ASP A 58 14.94 -19.43 2.40
N THR A 59 13.90 -18.92 3.08
CA THR A 59 13.17 -19.71 4.10
C THR A 59 11.71 -20.00 3.78
N GLN A 60 11.08 -19.33 2.82
CA GLN A 60 9.67 -19.57 2.54
C GLN A 60 9.44 -20.89 1.80
N ASP A 61 8.68 -21.79 2.43
CA ASP A 61 8.42 -23.15 1.95
C ASP A 61 7.07 -23.30 1.22
N SER A 62 6.17 -22.32 1.37
CA SER A 62 4.82 -22.38 0.81
C SER A 62 4.29 -21.03 0.29
N LYS A 63 3.39 -21.12 -0.69
CA LYS A 63 2.58 -20.04 -1.24
C LYS A 63 1.08 -20.33 -1.09
N SER A 64 0.72 -21.23 -0.18
CA SER A 64 -0.68 -21.59 0.07
C SER A 64 -1.52 -20.37 0.44
N TYR A 65 -2.82 -20.49 0.21
CA TYR A 65 -3.78 -19.45 0.60
C TYR A 65 -3.70 -19.15 2.10
N LEU A 66 -3.78 -17.85 2.41
CA LEU A 66 -4.07 -17.37 3.75
C LEU A 66 -5.58 -17.50 4.03
N GLY A 67 -5.93 -17.40 5.32
CA GLY A 67 -7.32 -17.24 5.73
C GLY A 67 -7.92 -15.91 5.22
N PRO A 68 -9.25 -15.73 5.33
CA PRO A 68 -9.91 -14.51 4.87
C PRO A 68 -9.45 -13.24 5.60
N GLU A 69 -8.90 -13.37 6.81
CA GLU A 69 -8.29 -12.29 7.58
C GLU A 69 -6.88 -11.89 7.10
N GLY A 70 -6.30 -12.70 6.21
CA GLY A 70 -4.91 -12.60 5.75
C GLY A 70 -3.92 -13.12 6.79
N ASP A 71 -2.72 -12.54 6.82
CA ASP A 71 -1.66 -12.92 7.74
C ASP A 71 -1.88 -12.29 9.13
N THR A 72 -2.35 -13.09 10.08
CA THR A 72 -2.57 -12.65 11.47
C THR A 72 -1.27 -12.33 12.20
N GLY A 73 -0.15 -12.95 11.80
CA GLY A 73 1.18 -12.63 12.34
C GLY A 73 1.60 -11.22 11.96
N PHE A 74 1.39 -10.83 10.69
CA PHE A 74 1.57 -9.45 10.22
C PHE A 74 0.71 -8.46 11.01
N VAL A 75 -0.58 -8.76 11.19
CA VAL A 75 -1.51 -7.89 11.94
C VAL A 75 -1.01 -7.68 13.37
N ASN A 76 -0.71 -8.77 14.09
CA ASN A 76 -0.28 -8.71 15.49
C ASN A 76 1.07 -7.99 15.65
N ALA A 77 2.00 -8.17 14.70
CA ALA A 77 3.28 -7.48 14.70
C ALA A 77 3.15 -5.96 14.48
N LEU A 78 2.12 -5.52 13.75
CA LEU A 78 1.86 -4.11 13.46
C LEU A 78 1.20 -3.37 14.63
N MET A 79 0.34 -4.06 15.40
CA MET A 79 -0.49 -3.42 16.44
C MET A 79 0.29 -2.56 17.45
N PRO A 80 1.45 -2.99 18.00
CA PRO A 80 2.21 -2.18 18.95
C PRO A 80 2.70 -0.85 18.38
N TYR A 81 2.97 -0.79 17.07
CA TYR A 81 3.41 0.43 16.40
C TYR A 81 2.24 1.41 16.17
N ILE A 82 1.01 0.92 16.08
CA ILE A 82 -0.19 1.75 15.88
C ILE A 82 -0.78 2.19 17.23
N PHE A 83 -0.90 1.26 18.17
CA PHE A 83 -1.69 1.43 19.40
C PHE A 83 -0.84 1.52 20.68
N GLY A 84 0.48 1.33 20.58
CA GLY A 84 1.40 1.47 21.70
C GLY A 84 1.40 0.27 22.66
N ALA A 85 1.61 0.55 23.95
CA ALA A 85 1.93 -0.45 24.98
C ALA A 85 0.79 -1.43 25.32
N ASP A 86 -0.48 -1.03 25.11
CA ASP A 86 -1.65 -1.92 25.20
C ASP A 86 -2.28 -2.08 23.81
N PRO A 87 -1.64 -2.86 22.91
CA PRO A 87 -2.02 -2.92 21.50
C PRO A 87 -3.41 -3.51 21.26
N THR A 88 -3.89 -4.33 22.20
CA THR A 88 -5.20 -5.00 22.08
C THR A 88 -6.32 -4.21 22.76
N MET A 89 -5.97 -3.23 23.60
CA MET A 89 -6.89 -2.49 24.47
C MET A 89 -7.82 -3.42 25.26
N GLY A 90 -7.27 -4.49 25.86
CA GLY A 90 -8.04 -5.52 26.55
C GLY A 90 -8.93 -6.35 25.61
N GLY A 91 -8.46 -6.63 24.39
CA GLY A 91 -9.17 -7.45 23.39
C GLY A 91 -10.25 -6.72 22.59
N ARG A 92 -10.28 -5.38 22.61
CA ARG A 92 -11.24 -4.57 21.85
C ARG A 92 -10.79 -4.28 20.41
N ILE A 93 -9.52 -4.50 20.10
CA ILE A 93 -8.96 -4.26 18.77
C ILE A 93 -8.92 -5.56 17.98
N ALA A 94 -9.56 -5.55 16.81
CA ALA A 94 -9.44 -6.59 15.79
C ALA A 94 -8.73 -6.01 14.56
N GLY A 95 -8.02 -6.86 13.82
CA GLY A 95 -7.30 -6.46 12.61
C GLY A 95 -7.41 -7.49 11.49
N MET A 96 -7.27 -7.01 10.26
CA MET A 96 -7.31 -7.81 9.05
C MET A 96 -6.31 -7.22 8.05
N GLN A 97 -5.55 -8.08 7.37
CA GLN A 97 -4.65 -7.63 6.31
C GLN A 97 -5.46 -7.22 5.07
N THR A 98 -5.07 -6.12 4.42
CA THR A 98 -5.75 -5.63 3.22
C THR A 98 -4.75 -5.17 2.15
N PRO A 99 -5.16 -5.07 0.87
CA PRO A 99 -4.33 -4.49 -0.20
C PRO A 99 -4.12 -2.98 -0.01
N GLY A 100 -3.13 -2.63 0.82
CA GLY A 100 -2.79 -1.25 1.15
C GLY A 100 -3.93 -0.48 1.83
N GLY A 101 -3.71 0.82 2.06
CA GLY A 101 -4.66 1.68 2.77
C GLY A 101 -6.01 1.84 2.07
N THR A 102 -6.02 1.94 0.74
CA THR A 102 -7.27 2.07 -0.04
C THR A 102 -8.15 0.83 0.12
N GLY A 103 -7.56 -0.38 0.14
CA GLY A 103 -8.27 -1.62 0.42
C GLY A 103 -8.88 -1.64 1.82
N ALA A 104 -8.13 -1.18 2.82
CA ALA A 104 -8.60 -1.04 4.20
C ALA A 104 -9.83 -0.12 4.29
N VAL A 105 -9.77 1.08 3.72
CA VAL A 105 -10.87 2.05 3.74
C VAL A 105 -12.09 1.50 3.01
N ARG A 106 -11.91 0.89 1.84
CA ARG A 106 -13.01 0.29 1.08
C ARG A 106 -13.74 -0.79 1.88
N LEU A 107 -13.02 -1.66 2.57
CA LEU A 107 -13.58 -2.74 3.38
C LEU A 107 -14.28 -2.19 4.63
N ALA A 108 -13.66 -1.25 5.35
CA ALA A 108 -14.26 -0.61 6.52
C ALA A 108 -15.59 0.06 6.18
N LEU A 109 -15.65 0.80 5.07
CA LEU A 109 -16.91 1.41 4.59
C LEU A 109 -17.94 0.36 4.16
N ALA A 110 -17.51 -0.76 3.57
CA ALA A 110 -18.41 -1.86 3.22
C ALA A 110 -19.08 -2.47 4.47
N LEU A 111 -18.30 -2.64 5.53
CA LEU A 111 -18.78 -3.15 6.81
C LEU A 111 -19.74 -2.17 7.47
N ALA A 112 -19.36 -0.89 7.53
CA ALA A 112 -20.19 0.17 8.11
C ALA A 112 -21.55 0.34 7.40
N GLN A 113 -21.63 0.10 6.09
CA GLN A 113 -22.90 0.13 5.35
C GLN A 113 -23.82 -1.07 5.63
N LYS A 114 -23.28 -2.16 6.16
CA LYS A 114 -24.05 -3.38 6.47
C LYS A 114 -24.48 -3.46 7.94
N ALA A 115 -23.87 -2.67 8.81
CA ALA A 115 -24.22 -2.55 10.22
C ALA A 115 -25.45 -1.66 10.40
#